data_AF-A0A2K8UIY3-F1
#
_entry.id   AF-A0A2K8UIY3-F1
#
_cell.length_a   1.000
_cell.length_b   1.000
_cell.length_c   1.000
_cell.angle_alpha   90.00
_cell.angle_beta   90.00
_cell.angle_gamma   90.00
#
_symmetry.space_group_name_H-M   'P 1'
#
loop_
_entity.id
_entity.type
_entity.pdbx_description
1 polymer ?
#
loop_
_entity_poly.entity_id
_entity_poly.type
_entity_poly.pdbx_seq_one_letter_code
_entity_poly.pdbx_strand_id
1 'polypeptide(L)'
;MVYAYEVILGSNQWFMLWEDRENEADRFIAGDEPGKIIAMDSLRRLRDFASAHALIVAWEELGTLNLNRFCQEISALTPARKLTVDQCAILLNAWNFFDDFARTLDLERAWFDSDG
;
A
#
# COMPACT_ATOMS: atom_id res chain seq x y z
N MET A 1 -13.67 -4.97 3.85
CA MET A 1 -13.00 -6.29 4.04
C MET A 1 -11.52 -6.04 4.27
N VAL A 2 -10.80 -6.89 5.01
CA VAL A 2 -9.35 -6.73 5.22
C VAL A 2 -8.58 -7.70 4.33
N TYR A 3 -7.52 -7.20 3.70
CA TYR A 3 -6.67 -7.95 2.79
C TYR A 3 -5.21 -7.85 3.22
N ALA A 4 -4.45 -8.90 2.96
CA ALA A 4 -3.00 -8.84 3.12
C ALA A 4 -2.38 -8.14 1.90
N TYR A 5 -1.36 -7.33 2.15
CA TYR A 5 -0.66 -6.58 1.11
C TYR A 5 0.85 -6.66 1.31
N GLU A 6 1.58 -6.98 0.26
CA GLU A 6 3.04 -7.09 0.25
C GLU A 6 3.66 -5.89 -0.49
N VAL A 7 4.72 -5.32 0.08
CA VAL A 7 5.51 -4.24 -0.53
C VAL A 7 6.96 -4.68 -0.63
N ILE A 8 7.54 -4.60 -1.82
CA ILE A 8 8.92 -5.05 -2.11
C ILE A 8 9.76 -3.86 -2.58
N LEU A 9 10.89 -3.59 -1.93
CA LEU A 9 11.88 -2.59 -2.33
C LEU A 9 13.31 -3.08 -2.06
N GLY A 10 14.14 -3.13 -3.10
CA GLY A 10 15.46 -3.77 -3.04
C GLY A 10 15.33 -5.22 -2.58
N SER A 11 16.08 -5.59 -1.54
CA SER A 11 16.00 -6.88 -0.84
C SER A 11 14.99 -6.88 0.32
N ASN A 12 14.34 -5.75 0.59
CA ASN A 12 13.41 -5.63 1.70
C ASN A 12 11.99 -5.95 1.21
N GLN A 13 11.25 -6.59 2.11
CA GLN A 13 9.84 -6.91 1.94
C GLN A 13 9.09 -6.55 3.22
N TRP A 14 7.88 -6.03 3.07
CA TRP A 14 6.99 -5.74 4.18
C TRP A 14 5.59 -6.23 3.86
N PHE A 15 4.91 -6.68 4.89
CA PHE A 15 3.53 -7.17 4.84
C PHE A 15 2.67 -6.25 5.70
N MET A 16 1.56 -5.80 5.12
CA MET A 16 0.64 -4.83 5.68
C MET A 16 -0.79 -5.37 5.57
N LEU A 17 -1.72 -4.75 6.29
CA LEU A 17 -3.16 -5.01 6.14
C LEU A 17 -3.82 -3.80 5.50
N TRP A 18 -4.55 -4.03 4.42
CA TRP A 18 -5.32 -3.03 3.70
C TRP A 18 -6.81 -3.29 3.93
N GLU A 19 -7.56 -2.24 4.23
CA GLU A 19 -8.98 -2.30 4.55
C GLU A 19 -9.77 -1.60 3.45
N ASP A 20 -10.53 -2.39 2.70
CA ASP A 20 -11.59 -1.91 1.82
C ASP A 20 -12.76 -1.46 2.69
N ARG A 21 -13.10 -0.18 2.59
CA ARG A 21 -14.19 0.43 3.34
C ARG A 21 -15.32 0.80 2.39
N GLU A 22 -16.39 0.03 2.44
CA GLU A 22 -17.59 0.31 1.65
C GLU A 22 -18.13 1.73 1.99
N ASN A 23 -18.06 2.65 1.02
CA ASN A 23 -18.45 4.07 1.12
C ASN A 23 -17.48 5.01 1.86
N GLU A 24 -16.31 4.55 2.25
CA GLU A 24 -15.20 5.42 2.65
C GLU A 24 -14.02 5.20 1.72
N ALA A 25 -13.00 6.06 1.83
CA ALA A 25 -11.77 5.85 1.08
C ALA A 25 -10.91 4.78 1.75
N ASP A 26 -10.32 3.91 0.94
CA ASP A 26 -9.50 2.78 1.39
C ASP A 26 -8.27 3.24 2.16
N ARG A 27 -7.84 2.40 3.11
CA ARG A 27 -6.74 2.71 4.04
C ARG A 27 -5.98 1.45 4.45
N PHE A 28 -4.75 1.65 4.91
CA PHE A 28 -4.01 0.63 5.64
C PHE A 28 -4.39 0.66 7.13
N ILE A 29 -4.30 -0.51 7.77
CA ILE A 29 -4.47 -0.60 9.22
C ILE A 29 -3.28 0.07 9.91
N ALA A 30 -3.58 1.13 10.65
CA ALA A 30 -2.63 1.85 11.50
C ALA A 30 -2.62 1.26 12.92
N GLY A 31 -1.51 1.47 13.63
CA GLY A 31 -1.41 1.16 15.06
C GLY A 31 -2.03 2.25 15.93
N ASP A 32 -1.93 2.07 17.25
CA ASP A 32 -2.47 3.02 18.24
C ASP A 32 -1.75 4.38 18.25
N GLU A 33 -0.52 4.43 17.71
CA GLU A 33 0.24 5.66 17.55
C GLU A 33 -0.20 6.39 16.26
N PRO A 34 -0.62 7.68 16.35
CA PRO A 34 -0.96 8.47 15.18
C PRO A 34 0.17 8.47 14.15
N GLY A 35 -0.17 8.25 12.88
CA GLY A 35 0.79 8.26 11.77
C GLY A 35 1.69 7.01 11.70
N LYS A 36 1.36 5.93 12.42
CA LYS A 36 2.14 4.68 12.35
C LYS A 36 1.35 3.56 11.69
N ILE A 37 1.82 3.13 10.52
CA ILE A 37 1.24 1.98 9.84
C ILE A 37 1.83 0.69 10.37
N ILE A 38 1.01 -0.35 10.50
CA ILE A 38 1.46 -1.68 10.87
C ILE A 38 2.08 -2.36 9.64
N ALA A 39 3.40 -2.52 9.67
CA ALA A 39 4.17 -3.24 8.66
C ALA A 39 5.06 -4.29 9.33
N MET A 40 5.00 -5.53 8.84
CA MET A 40 5.75 -6.67 9.36
C MET A 40 6.74 -7.19 8.31
N ASP A 41 7.85 -7.79 8.73
CA ASP A 41 8.86 -8.38 7.83
C ASP A 41 8.47 -9.78 7.29
N SER A 42 7.38 -10.34 7.80
CA SER A 42 6.91 -11.68 7.42
C SER A 42 5.40 -11.82 7.52
N LEU A 43 4.83 -12.56 6.57
CA LEU A 43 3.41 -12.90 6.55
C LEU A 43 2.95 -13.63 7.82
N ARG A 44 3.84 -14.44 8.42
CA ARG A 44 3.56 -15.12 9.70
C ARG A 44 3.28 -14.11 10.81
N ARG A 45 4.14 -13.11 10.99
CA ARG A 45 3.95 -12.07 12.01
C ARG A 45 2.69 -11.23 11.74
N LEU A 46 2.37 -10.99 10.48
CA LEU A 46 1.13 -10.32 10.09
C LEU A 46 -0.11 -11.14 10.47
N ARG A 47 -0.08 -12.47 10.27
CA ARG A 47 -1.15 -13.39 10.68
C ARG A 47 -1.30 -13.45 12.20
N ASP A 48 -0.19 -13.52 12.92
CA ASP A 48 -0.18 -13.53 14.39
C ASP A 48 -0.80 -12.22 14.92
N PHE A 49 -0.44 -11.08 14.33
CA PHE A 49 -1.04 -9.77 14.63
C PHE A 49 -2.54 -9.75 14.35
N ALA A 50 -2.98 -10.15 13.15
CA ALA A 50 -4.38 -10.15 12.77
C ALA A 50 -5.23 -11.03 13.69
N SER A 51 -4.72 -12.20 14.06
CA SER A 51 -5.38 -13.13 14.98
C SER A 51 -5.53 -12.54 16.38
N ALA A 52 -4.48 -11.89 16.89
CA ALA A 52 -4.50 -11.23 18.19
C ALA A 52 -5.51 -10.07 18.27
N HIS A 53 -5.83 -9.45 17.14
CA HIS A 53 -6.78 -8.33 17.04
C HIS A 53 -8.14 -8.74 16.46
N ALA A 54 -8.42 -10.05 16.35
CA ALA A 54 -9.66 -10.60 15.81
C ALA A 54 -10.05 -10.05 14.41
N LEU A 55 -9.06 -9.75 13.57
CA LEU A 55 -9.27 -9.27 12.20
C LEU A 55 -9.63 -10.44 11.27
N ILE A 56 -10.66 -10.27 10.45
CA ILE A 56 -11.04 -11.20 9.39
C ILE A 56 -10.32 -10.77 8.11
N VAL A 57 -9.32 -11.54 7.70
CA VAL A 57 -8.46 -11.22 6.56
C VAL A 57 -8.62 -12.25 5.45
N ALA A 58 -8.82 -11.78 4.21
CA ALA A 58 -8.81 -12.59 2.99
C ALA A 58 -7.37 -12.89 2.58
N TRP A 59 -6.80 -13.97 3.12
CA TRP A 59 -5.38 -14.31 2.94
C TRP A 59 -5.03 -14.85 1.55
N GLU A 60 -6.03 -15.37 0.84
CA GLU A 60 -5.95 -15.90 -0.51
C GLU A 60 -5.83 -14.80 -1.58
N GLU A 61 -6.17 -13.56 -1.22
CA GLU A 61 -6.10 -12.37 -2.08
C GLU A 61 -4.94 -11.47 -1.67
N LEU A 62 -3.72 -12.02 -1.65
CA LEU A 62 -2.52 -11.22 -1.35
C LEU A 62 -2.24 -10.23 -2.49
N GLY A 63 -2.44 -8.94 -2.22
CA GLY A 63 -1.98 -7.86 -3.09
C GLY A 63 -0.45 -7.70 -3.00
N THR A 64 0.20 -7.34 -4.10
CA THR A 64 1.65 -7.08 -4.12
C THR A 64 1.98 -5.80 -4.88
N LEU A 65 2.73 -4.91 -4.24
CA LEU A 65 3.42 -3.79 -4.87
C LEU A 65 4.92 -4.06 -4.94
N ASN A 66 5.43 -4.24 -6.15
CA ASN A 66 6.86 -4.30 -6.39
C ASN A 66 7.39 -2.91 -6.78
N LEU A 67 7.95 -2.19 -5.80
CA LEU A 67 8.49 -0.85 -6.01
C LEU A 67 9.73 -0.85 -6.92
N ASN A 68 10.50 -1.94 -6.94
CA ASN A 68 11.63 -2.06 -7.88
C ASN A 68 11.13 -2.03 -9.33
N ARG A 69 10.07 -2.79 -9.62
CA ARG A 69 9.44 -2.84 -10.95
C ARG A 69 8.82 -1.48 -11.29
N PHE A 70 8.11 -0.87 -10.35
CA PHE A 70 7.56 0.48 -10.54
C PHE A 70 8.65 1.51 -10.89
N CYS A 71 9.75 1.56 -10.15
CA CYS A 71 10.87 2.48 -10.42
C CYS A 71 11.50 2.24 -11.79
N GLN A 72 11.64 0.98 -12.21
CA GLN A 72 12.12 0.64 -13.56
C GLN A 72 11.17 1.14 -14.63
N GLU A 73 9.85 0.95 -14.46
CA GLU A 73 8.85 1.40 -15.43
C GLU A 73 8.84 2.92 -15.55
N ILE A 74 8.81 3.66 -14.43
CA ILE A 74 8.87 5.13 -14.44
C ILE A 74 10.15 5.64 -15.10
N SER A 75 11.31 5.07 -14.76
CA SER A 75 12.60 5.51 -15.31
C SER A 75 12.71 5.31 -16.82
N ALA A 76 11.92 4.40 -17.37
CA ALA A 76 11.91 4.07 -18.78
C ALA A 76 10.80 4.81 -19.57
N LEU A 77 9.99 5.65 -18.91
CA LEU A 77 8.97 6.45 -19.57
C LEU A 77 9.61 7.51 -20.47
N THR A 78 9.12 7.62 -21.70
CA THR A 78 9.43 8.73 -22.61
C THR A 78 8.15 9.23 -23.25
N PRO A 79 8.04 10.52 -23.63
CA PRO A 79 6.78 11.10 -24.13
C PRO A 79 6.18 10.39 -25.35
N ALA A 80 7.01 9.76 -26.18
CA ALA A 80 6.58 9.07 -27.40
C ALA A 80 6.33 7.57 -27.20
N ARG A 81 6.58 7.02 -26.00
CA ARG A 81 6.45 5.59 -25.71
C ARG A 81 4.99 5.23 -25.47
N LYS A 82 4.51 4.19 -26.18
CA LYS A 82 3.24 3.54 -25.85
C LYS A 82 3.45 2.57 -24.69
N LEU A 83 2.53 2.60 -23.73
CA LEU A 83 2.50 1.67 -22.60
C LEU A 83 1.62 0.47 -22.92
N THR A 84 2.05 -0.68 -22.42
CA THR A 84 1.23 -1.90 -22.41
C THR A 84 0.22 -1.86 -21.26
N VAL A 85 -0.80 -2.72 -21.31
CA VAL A 85 -1.79 -2.86 -20.23
C VAL A 85 -1.10 -3.21 -18.91
N ASP A 86 -0.15 -4.13 -18.92
CA ASP A 86 0.60 -4.52 -17.73
C ASP A 86 1.38 -3.34 -17.13
N GLN A 87 1.94 -2.48 -17.96
CA GLN A 87 2.66 -1.29 -17.50
C GLN A 87 1.71 -0.28 -16.87
N CYS A 88 0.56 -0.05 -17.49
CA CYS A 88 -0.49 0.78 -16.90
C CYS A 88 -0.95 0.20 -15.55
N ALA A 89 -1.10 -1.13 -15.44
CA ALA A 89 -1.49 -1.79 -14.20
C ALA A 89 -0.45 -1.58 -13.08
N ILE A 90 0.85 -1.66 -13.38
CA ILE A 90 1.91 -1.37 -12.39
C ILE A 90 1.82 0.06 -11.88
N LEU A 91 1.68 1.03 -12.80
CA LEU A 91 1.60 2.45 -12.46
C LEU A 91 0.34 2.76 -11.64
N LEU A 92 -0.80 2.18 -12.04
CA LEU A 92 -2.07 2.37 -11.35
C LEU A 92 -2.04 1.72 -9.95
N ASN A 93 -1.52 0.51 -9.82
CA ASN A 93 -1.40 -0.16 -8.53
C ASN A 93 -0.49 0.62 -7.57
N ALA A 94 0.63 1.17 -8.08
CA ALA A 94 1.51 2.02 -7.29
C ALA A 94 0.82 3.34 -6.89
N TRP A 95 0.10 3.98 -7.81
CA TRP A 95 -0.68 5.18 -7.52
C TRP A 95 -1.71 4.94 -6.41
N ASN A 96 -2.55 3.91 -6.55
CA ASN A 96 -3.56 3.56 -5.55
C ASN A 96 -2.92 3.28 -4.18
N PHE A 97 -1.80 2.54 -4.16
CA PHE A 97 -1.06 2.31 -2.92
C PHE A 97 -0.61 3.61 -2.27
N PHE A 98 0.02 4.53 -3.01
CA PHE A 98 0.52 5.78 -2.43
C PHE A 98 -0.60 6.69 -1.94
N ASP A 99 -1.73 6.72 -2.66
CA ASP A 99 -2.92 7.48 -2.28
C ASP A 99 -3.50 6.97 -0.96
N ASP A 100 -3.73 5.65 -0.85
CA ASP A 100 -4.23 5.02 0.38
C ASP A 100 -3.24 5.15 1.54
N PHE A 101 -1.95 5.04 1.25
CA PHE A 101 -0.88 5.20 2.25
C PHE A 101 -0.84 6.64 2.78
N ALA A 102 -0.91 7.63 1.90
CA ALA A 102 -0.94 9.05 2.29
C ALA A 102 -2.16 9.37 3.14
N ARG A 103 -3.32 8.85 2.75
CA ARG A 103 -4.57 9.00 3.50
C ARG A 103 -4.52 8.34 4.88
N THR A 104 -3.89 7.17 4.97
CA THR A 104 -3.70 6.48 6.26
C THR A 104 -2.86 7.32 7.23
N LEU A 105 -1.92 8.09 6.70
CA LEU A 105 -1.04 8.96 7.46
C LEU A 105 -1.58 10.39 7.66
N ASP A 106 -2.80 10.69 7.21
CA ASP A 106 -3.40 12.04 7.21
C ASP A 106 -2.51 13.11 6.54
N LEU A 107 -1.69 12.70 5.56
CA LEU A 107 -0.78 13.62 4.83
C LEU A 107 -1.53 14.61 3.93
N GLU A 108 -2.78 14.30 3.57
CA GLU A 108 -3.64 15.21 2.83
C GLU A 108 -3.88 16.53 3.58
N ARG A 109 -3.93 16.51 4.93
CA ARG A 109 -4.06 17.74 5.74
C ARG A 109 -2.76 18.52 5.86
N ALA A 110 -1.64 17.82 6.04
CA ALA A 110 -0.33 18.45 6.23
C ALA A 110 0.10 19.32 5.04
N TRP A 111 -0.34 18.99 3.82
CA TRP A 111 -0.02 19.75 2.61
C TRP A 111 -0.73 21.11 2.55
N PHE A 112 -1.92 21.24 3.13
CA PHE A 112 -2.68 22.49 3.16
C PHE A 112 -2.29 23.39 4.34
N ASP A 113 -1.76 22.82 5.42
CA ASP A 113 -1.31 23.58 6.60
C ASP A 113 0.12 24.12 6.45
N SER A 114 0.91 23.62 5.48
CA SER A 114 2.28 24.08 5.21
C SER A 114 2.39 25.38 4.38
N ASP A 115 1.26 25.92 3.92
CA ASP A 115 1.17 27.24 3.25
C ASP A 115 0.64 28.35 4.19
N GLY A 116 0.64 28.13 5.52
CA GLY A 116 0.21 29.08 6.56
C GLY A 116 1.32 29.88 7.20
#